data_AF-A0A2V5X6X4-F1
#
_entry.id   AF-A0A2V5X6X4-F1
#
_cell.length_a   1.000
_cell.length_b   1.000
_cell.length_c   1.000
_cell.angle_alpha   90.00
_cell.angle_beta   90.00
_cell.angle_gamma   90.00
#
_symmetry.space_group_name_H-M   'P 1'
#
loop_
_entity.id
_entity.type
_entity.pdbx_description
1 polymer ?
#
loop_
_entity_poly.entity_id
_entity_poly.type
_entity_poly.pdbx_seq_one_letter_code
_entity_poly.pdbx_strand_id
1 'polypeptide(L)'
;MRLHSNRLNASTWLALFTLAVGSAVAGEPASLPTGYKLLYDQKCNQAAALKDFVLTDPGAWRFSKDDSGPALELFQQSDYSPAVRSPLNIALIADKIFGDFILEADLLSTKEPYPHQDMCLFFGVRDPTHFYYVHLAVAADPHAHNVFIVNNQPRLAIAKQTTKGITWGLSQW
;
A
#
# COMPACT_ATOMS: atom_id res chain seq x y z
N MET A 1 57.11 -37.95 -29.10
CA MET A 1 55.64 -37.96 -29.03
C MET A 1 55.15 -36.60 -29.50
N ARG A 2 54.40 -36.53 -30.60
CA ARG A 2 53.87 -35.29 -31.19
C ARG A 2 52.77 -34.71 -30.30
N LEU A 3 52.67 -33.38 -30.25
CA LEU A 3 51.41 -32.65 -30.43
C LEU A 3 51.69 -31.15 -30.63
N HIS A 4 51.13 -30.61 -31.72
CA HIS A 4 50.90 -29.18 -31.92
C HIS A 4 49.66 -28.79 -31.11
N SER A 5 49.57 -27.53 -30.65
CA SER A 5 48.32 -26.78 -30.81
C SER A 5 48.57 -25.27 -30.78
N ASN A 6 47.92 -24.60 -31.72
CA ASN A 6 47.84 -23.15 -31.92
C ASN A 6 46.41 -22.75 -31.52
N ARG A 7 46.12 -21.43 -31.42
CA ARG A 7 44.78 -20.75 -31.35
C ARG A 7 44.32 -20.30 -29.94
N LEU A 8 43.66 -19.16 -29.71
CA LEU A 8 42.98 -18.12 -30.50
C LEU A 8 42.88 -16.84 -29.63
N ASN A 9 43.01 -15.64 -30.21
CA ASN A 9 42.57 -14.39 -29.58
C ASN A 9 41.05 -14.26 -29.74
N ALA A 10 40.32 -14.08 -28.63
CA ALA A 10 38.88 -13.81 -28.65
C ALA A 10 38.63 -12.31 -28.42
N SER A 11 38.18 -11.63 -29.47
CA SER A 11 37.69 -10.25 -29.40
C SER A 11 36.26 -10.25 -28.86
N THR A 12 36.05 -9.59 -27.71
CA THR A 12 34.74 -9.48 -27.06
C THR A 12 33.93 -8.33 -27.69
N TRP A 13 32.78 -8.64 -28.29
CA TRP A 13 31.80 -7.64 -28.73
C TRP A 13 30.84 -7.34 -27.58
N LEU A 14 30.76 -6.08 -27.16
CA LEU A 14 29.81 -5.63 -26.13
C LEU A 14 28.51 -5.21 -26.82
N ALA A 15 27.44 -5.99 -26.65
CA ALA A 15 26.10 -5.60 -27.07
C ALA A 15 25.44 -4.73 -25.98
N LEU A 16 25.16 -3.47 -26.27
CA LEU A 16 24.32 -2.63 -25.41
C LEU A 16 22.86 -3.07 -25.58
N PHE A 17 22.27 -3.65 -24.54
CA PHE A 17 20.83 -3.78 -24.40
C PHE A 17 20.27 -2.48 -23.81
N THR A 18 19.51 -1.74 -24.62
CA THR A 18 18.69 -0.63 -24.12
C THR A 18 17.47 -1.22 -23.40
N LEU A 19 17.44 -1.08 -22.07
CA LEU A 19 16.29 -1.41 -21.25
C LEU A 19 15.24 -0.30 -21.43
N ALA A 20 14.14 -0.60 -22.13
CA ALA A 20 12.98 0.28 -22.17
C ALA A 20 12.27 0.20 -20.81
N VAL A 21 12.39 1.26 -20.01
CA VAL A 21 11.62 1.41 -18.77
C VAL A 21 10.20 1.83 -19.17
N GLY A 22 9.26 0.89 -19.15
CA GLY A 22 7.85 1.19 -19.32
C GLY A 22 7.32 1.87 -18.06
N SER A 23 6.85 3.12 -18.17
CA SER A 23 6.07 3.75 -17.10
C SER A 23 4.71 3.05 -17.02
N ALA A 24 4.44 2.38 -15.91
CA ALA A 24 3.09 1.96 -15.58
C ALA A 24 2.23 3.22 -15.41
N VAL A 25 1.18 3.33 -16.21
CA VAL A 25 0.18 4.38 -16.07
C VAL A 25 -0.78 3.91 -14.98
N ALA A 26 -0.83 4.65 -13.87
CA ALA A 26 -1.86 4.48 -12.85
C ALA A 26 -3.24 4.43 -13.53
N GLY A 27 -4.06 3.43 -13.21
CA GLY A 27 -5.35 3.22 -13.86
C GLY A 27 -6.22 4.48 -13.80
N GLU A 28 -6.95 4.78 -14.88
CA GLU A 28 -7.88 5.91 -14.85
C GLU A 28 -8.91 5.72 -13.73
N PRO A 29 -9.16 6.75 -12.89
CA PRO A 29 -10.14 6.66 -11.83
C PRO A 29 -11.52 6.35 -12.43
N ALA A 30 -12.28 5.51 -11.73
CA ALA A 30 -13.61 5.13 -12.18
C ALA A 30 -14.49 6.38 -12.30
N SER A 31 -15.38 6.43 -13.30
CA SER A 31 -16.32 7.55 -13.42
C SER A 31 -17.22 7.61 -12.19
N LEU A 32 -17.13 8.72 -11.44
CA LEU A 32 -17.95 8.93 -10.25
C LEU A 32 -19.44 9.04 -10.64
N PRO A 33 -20.36 8.50 -9.83
CA PRO A 33 -21.79 8.68 -10.08
C PRO A 33 -22.19 10.17 -10.10
N THR A 34 -23.19 10.51 -10.89
CA THR A 34 -23.71 11.89 -10.97
C THR A 34 -24.10 12.41 -9.59
N GLY A 35 -23.62 13.61 -9.24
CA GLY A 35 -23.93 14.27 -7.96
C GLY A 35 -22.88 14.07 -6.86
N TYR A 36 -21.88 13.20 -7.06
CA TYR A 36 -20.73 13.12 -6.16
C TYR A 36 -19.87 14.39 -6.29
N LYS A 37 -19.39 14.89 -5.15
CA LYS A 37 -18.49 16.06 -5.07
C LYS A 37 -17.27 15.69 -4.23
N LEU A 38 -16.12 16.24 -4.60
CA LEU A 38 -14.89 16.10 -3.82
C LEU A 38 -15.08 16.78 -2.45
N LEU A 39 -14.91 16.01 -1.38
CA LEU A 39 -15.02 16.51 0.00
C LEU A 39 -13.67 16.71 0.68
N TYR A 40 -12.69 15.89 0.30
CA TYR A 40 -11.34 15.92 0.83
C TYR A 40 -10.39 15.35 -0.21
N ASP A 41 -9.20 15.94 -0.31
CA ASP A 41 -8.14 15.52 -1.20
C ASP A 41 -6.80 15.79 -0.52
N GLN A 42 -5.97 14.75 -0.45
CA GLN A 42 -4.64 14.84 0.12
C GLN A 42 -3.66 14.21 -0.83
N LYS A 43 -2.80 15.06 -1.41
CA LYS A 43 -1.81 14.65 -2.41
C LYS A 43 -0.60 13.96 -1.82
N CYS A 44 -0.42 14.02 -0.49
CA CYS A 44 0.73 13.45 0.22
C CYS A 44 2.10 13.88 -0.34
N ASN A 45 2.16 15.00 -1.06
CA ASN A 45 3.34 15.43 -1.81
C ASN A 45 4.20 16.48 -1.08
N GLN A 46 3.87 16.76 0.19
CA GLN A 46 4.56 17.69 1.07
C GLN A 46 4.58 17.15 2.49
N ALA A 47 5.62 17.49 3.26
CA ALA A 47 5.72 17.08 4.67
C ALA A 47 4.56 17.57 5.56
N ALA A 48 3.89 18.66 5.17
CA ALA A 48 2.72 19.16 5.88
C ALA A 48 1.53 18.19 5.85
N ALA A 49 1.47 17.26 4.88
CA ALA A 49 0.40 16.28 4.76
C ALA A 49 0.21 15.41 6.02
N LEU A 50 1.30 15.10 6.73
CA LEU A 50 1.28 14.37 8.01
C LEU A 50 0.36 15.01 9.06
N LYS A 51 0.16 16.34 9.01
CA LYS A 51 -0.65 17.08 9.99
C LYS A 51 -2.15 16.82 9.85
N ASP A 52 -2.58 16.32 8.71
CA ASP A 52 -3.99 15.99 8.48
C ASP A 52 -4.38 14.66 9.13
N PHE A 53 -3.39 13.84 9.52
CA PHE A 53 -3.62 12.50 10.05
C PHE A 53 -3.40 12.44 11.56
N VAL A 54 -4.32 11.77 12.24
CA VAL A 54 -4.09 11.18 13.56
C VAL A 54 -3.45 9.81 13.35
N LEU A 55 -2.27 9.62 13.92
CA LEU A 55 -1.44 8.44 13.73
C LEU A 55 -1.44 7.61 15.01
N THR A 56 -1.55 6.28 14.91
CA THR A 56 -1.38 5.39 16.07
C THR A 56 0.01 5.51 16.69
N ASP A 57 1.03 5.73 15.86
CA ASP A 57 2.40 6.05 16.26
C ASP A 57 3.04 7.01 15.25
N PRO A 58 3.18 8.31 15.56
CA PRO A 58 3.85 9.26 14.67
C PRO A 58 5.29 8.88 14.31
N GLY A 59 5.96 8.09 15.14
CA GLY A 59 7.30 7.59 14.88
C GLY A 59 7.38 6.55 13.78
N ALA A 60 6.26 5.95 13.35
CA ALA A 60 6.22 4.97 12.26
C ALA A 60 5.97 5.57 10.87
N TRP A 61 5.59 6.86 10.83
CA TRP A 61 5.21 7.54 9.60
C TRP A 61 6.14 8.70 9.28
N ARG A 62 6.40 8.91 7.98
CA ARG A 62 7.18 10.05 7.52
C ARG A 62 6.68 10.53 6.17
N PHE A 63 7.14 11.72 5.80
CA PHE A 63 7.11 12.16 4.42
C PHE A 63 8.34 11.60 3.70
N SER A 64 8.13 10.86 2.62
CA SER A 64 9.18 10.34 1.76
C SER A 64 9.31 11.18 0.50
N LYS A 65 10.50 11.14 -0.10
CA LYS A 65 10.77 11.67 -1.43
C LYS A 65 11.89 10.84 -2.05
N ASP A 66 11.57 9.59 -2.31
CA ASP A 66 12.48 8.62 -2.93
C ASP A 66 12.24 8.55 -4.45
N ASP A 67 12.82 7.54 -5.10
CA ASP A 67 12.71 7.32 -6.55
C ASP A 67 11.27 7.03 -7.01
N SER A 68 10.41 6.55 -6.11
CA SER A 68 8.97 6.37 -6.38
C SER A 68 8.20 7.68 -6.29
N GLY A 69 8.78 8.74 -5.71
CA GLY A 69 8.16 10.06 -5.61
C GLY A 69 7.70 10.42 -4.21
N PRO A 70 7.07 11.59 -4.04
CA PRO A 70 6.71 12.08 -2.71
C PRO A 70 5.44 11.40 -2.18
N ALA A 71 5.49 10.89 -0.95
CA ALA A 71 4.37 10.16 -0.34
C ALA A 71 4.34 10.27 1.19
N LEU A 72 3.19 9.88 1.77
CA LEU A 72 3.09 9.50 3.19
C LEU A 72 3.54 8.05 3.32
N GLU A 73 4.66 7.80 3.98
CA GLU A 73 5.29 6.49 4.06
C GLU A 73 5.17 5.91 5.46
N LEU A 74 4.67 4.68 5.54
CA LEU A 74 4.84 3.79 6.68
C LEU A 74 6.21 3.11 6.58
N PHE A 75 7.20 3.58 7.34
CA PHE A 75 8.59 3.12 7.17
C PHE A 75 9.03 2.07 8.20
N GLN A 76 8.24 1.88 9.26
CA GLN A 76 8.41 0.86 10.28
C GLN A 76 7.07 0.49 10.92
N GLN A 77 7.03 -0.57 11.73
CA GLN A 77 5.83 -0.92 12.49
C GLN A 77 5.64 0.07 13.64
N SER A 78 4.38 0.46 13.87
CA SER A 78 3.94 1.28 15.00
C SER A 78 4.17 0.58 16.32
N ASP A 79 4.69 1.31 17.31
CA ASP A 79 4.65 0.91 18.72
C ASP A 79 3.26 1.22 19.30
N TYR A 80 2.28 0.44 18.88
CA TYR A 80 0.89 0.58 19.26
C TYR A 80 0.34 -0.76 19.76
N SER A 81 -0.30 -0.74 20.93
CA SER A 81 -0.97 -1.91 21.52
C SER A 81 -2.50 -1.73 21.46
N PRO A 82 -3.19 -2.31 20.46
CA PRO A 82 -4.64 -2.18 20.37
C PRO A 82 -5.33 -2.98 21.49
N ALA A 83 -6.46 -2.47 21.99
CA ALA A 83 -7.23 -3.11 23.06
C ALA A 83 -7.86 -4.46 22.65
N VAL A 84 -8.10 -4.64 21.35
CA VAL A 84 -8.55 -5.87 20.72
C VAL A 84 -7.71 -6.15 19.49
N ARG A 85 -7.66 -7.39 19.00
CA ARG A 85 -6.83 -7.74 17.84
C ARG A 85 -7.27 -6.95 16.58
N SER A 86 -6.48 -5.95 16.20
CA SER A 86 -6.67 -5.09 15.02
C SER A 86 -5.32 -4.69 14.38
N PRO A 87 -5.31 -4.02 13.21
CA PRO A 87 -4.08 -3.48 12.64
C PRO A 87 -3.33 -2.52 13.58
N LEU A 88 -2.01 -2.46 13.44
CA LEU A 88 -1.14 -1.63 14.29
C LEU A 88 -0.88 -0.24 13.68
N ASN A 89 -0.67 -0.21 12.36
CA ASN A 89 -0.32 0.99 11.62
C ASN A 89 -1.58 1.65 11.08
N ILE A 90 -2.00 2.76 11.68
CA ILE A 90 -3.22 3.48 11.29
C ILE A 90 -2.92 4.97 11.20
N ALA A 91 -3.29 5.57 10.07
CA ALA A 91 -3.30 7.01 9.84
C ALA A 91 -4.71 7.44 9.45
N LEU A 92 -5.33 8.33 10.22
CA LEU A 92 -6.75 8.70 10.09
C LEU A 92 -6.96 10.19 9.89
N ILE A 93 -7.78 10.55 8.90
CA ILE A 93 -8.39 11.89 8.82
C ILE A 93 -9.53 11.94 9.85
N ALA A 94 -9.22 12.39 11.06
CA ALA A 94 -10.13 12.29 12.21
C ALA A 94 -10.97 13.55 12.47
N ASP A 95 -10.71 14.65 11.75
CA ASP A 95 -11.41 15.93 11.91
C ASP A 95 -12.64 16.05 10.97
N LYS A 96 -12.98 14.97 10.26
CA LYS A 96 -14.08 14.91 9.28
C LYS A 96 -14.96 13.70 9.50
N ILE A 97 -16.25 13.86 9.21
CA ILE A 97 -17.23 12.78 9.22
C ILE A 97 -17.82 12.70 7.82
N PHE A 98 -17.75 11.51 7.23
CA PHE A 98 -18.30 11.20 5.91
C PHE A 98 -19.51 10.25 6.07
N GLY A 99 -20.56 10.48 5.28
CA GLY A 99 -21.73 9.58 5.19
C GLY A 99 -21.43 8.42 4.23
N ASP A 100 -22.22 8.31 3.17
CA ASP A 100 -21.86 7.46 2.03
C ASP A 100 -20.81 8.19 1.18
N PHE A 101 -19.69 7.53 0.87
CA PHE A 101 -18.60 8.12 0.10
C PHE A 101 -17.90 7.11 -0.80
N ILE A 102 -17.11 7.65 -1.72
CA ILE A 102 -16.12 6.91 -2.50
C ILE A 102 -14.76 7.33 -1.95
N LEU A 103 -13.90 6.35 -1.66
CA LEU A 103 -12.51 6.57 -1.28
C LEU A 103 -11.63 6.02 -2.39
N GLU A 104 -10.79 6.89 -2.92
CA GLU A 104 -9.74 6.58 -3.88
C GLU A 104 -8.40 6.88 -3.22
N ALA A 105 -7.44 5.98 -3.39
CA ALA A 105 -6.09 6.13 -2.87
C ALA A 105 -5.10 5.40 -3.78
N ASP A 106 -4.00 6.07 -4.09
CA ASP A 106 -2.85 5.45 -4.72
C ASP A 106 -2.00 4.79 -3.62
N LEU A 107 -1.70 3.50 -3.79
CA LEU A 107 -0.99 2.68 -2.81
C LEU A 107 0.21 2.04 -3.47
N LEU A 108 1.37 2.15 -2.84
CA LEU A 108 2.62 1.59 -3.34
C LEU A 108 3.30 0.76 -2.23
N SER A 109 3.86 -0.38 -2.62
CA SER A 109 4.71 -1.17 -1.74
C SER A 109 6.19 -0.88 -2.00
N THR A 110 6.94 -0.59 -0.94
CA THR A 110 8.41 -0.40 -0.97
C THR A 110 9.18 -1.61 -0.45
N LYS A 111 8.49 -2.73 -0.16
CA LYS A 111 9.09 -3.98 0.30
C LYS A 111 8.96 -5.06 -0.74
N GLU A 112 9.99 -5.89 -0.82
CA GLU A 112 9.96 -7.14 -1.58
C GLU A 112 8.72 -7.95 -1.19
N PRO A 113 7.98 -8.50 -2.17
CA PRO A 113 6.78 -9.26 -1.87
C PRO A 113 7.05 -10.42 -0.92
N TYR A 114 6.21 -10.56 0.11
CA TYR A 114 6.31 -11.63 1.10
C TYR A 114 4.90 -12.10 1.54
N PRO A 115 4.76 -13.31 2.13
CA PRO A 115 3.44 -13.94 2.32
C PRO A 115 2.43 -13.17 3.17
N HIS A 116 2.89 -12.31 4.10
CA HIS A 116 2.02 -11.52 4.99
C HIS A 116 2.01 -10.03 4.63
N GLN A 117 2.42 -9.67 3.41
CA GLN A 117 2.36 -8.30 2.93
C GLN A 117 0.91 -7.88 2.73
N ASP A 118 0.56 -6.74 3.33
CA ASP A 118 -0.75 -6.14 3.20
C ASP A 118 -0.71 -4.60 3.25
N MET A 119 -1.84 -4.01 2.86
CA MET A 119 -2.18 -2.60 3.08
C MET A 119 -3.64 -2.52 3.56
N CYS A 120 -3.93 -1.59 4.47
CA CYS A 120 -5.27 -1.42 5.02
C CYS A 120 -5.84 -0.03 4.69
N LEU A 121 -7.13 0.01 4.31
CA LEU A 121 -7.90 1.25 4.15
C LEU A 121 -9.02 1.29 5.19
N PHE A 122 -9.01 2.30 6.06
CA PHE A 122 -9.91 2.39 7.23
C PHE A 122 -11.08 3.33 6.96
N PHE A 123 -12.27 2.98 7.48
CA PHE A 123 -13.47 3.80 7.36
C PHE A 123 -14.48 3.52 8.48
N GLY A 124 -15.46 4.41 8.65
CA GLY A 124 -16.48 4.30 9.68
C GLY A 124 -15.89 4.26 11.10
N VAL A 125 -14.74 4.92 11.31
CA VAL A 125 -14.03 4.93 12.58
C VAL A 125 -14.78 5.81 13.58
N ARG A 126 -15.20 5.23 14.71
CA ARG A 126 -15.79 5.96 15.83
C ARG A 126 -14.79 6.14 16.96
N ASP A 127 -14.04 5.08 17.25
CA ASP A 127 -12.99 5.03 18.27
C ASP A 127 -12.04 3.85 17.96
N PRO A 128 -10.93 3.68 18.72
CA PRO A 128 -9.93 2.63 18.46
C PRO A 128 -10.41 1.18 18.57
N THR A 129 -11.68 0.93 18.90
CA THR A 129 -12.30 -0.40 18.98
C THR A 129 -13.56 -0.54 18.13
N HIS A 130 -13.94 0.50 17.38
CA HIS A 130 -15.14 0.54 16.53
C HIS A 130 -14.83 1.14 15.16
N PHE A 131 -14.51 0.29 14.20
CA PHE A 131 -14.21 0.71 12.82
C PHE A 131 -14.31 -0.44 11.82
N TYR A 132 -14.30 -0.09 10.55
CA TYR A 132 -14.16 -1.01 9.44
C TYR A 132 -12.84 -0.77 8.72
N TYR A 133 -12.33 -1.80 8.06
CA TYR A 133 -11.22 -1.63 7.14
C TYR A 133 -11.23 -2.68 6.03
N VAL A 134 -10.76 -2.28 4.85
CA VAL A 134 -10.41 -3.21 3.77
C VAL A 134 -8.97 -3.64 4.00
N HIS A 135 -8.73 -4.94 4.01
CA HIS A 135 -7.39 -5.53 4.09
C HIS A 135 -7.01 -6.02 2.70
N LEU A 136 -5.97 -5.44 2.11
CA LEU A 136 -5.45 -5.77 0.79
C LEU A 136 -4.20 -6.63 0.95
N ALA A 137 -4.33 -7.95 0.96
CA ALA A 137 -3.19 -8.87 1.15
C ALA A 137 -2.82 -9.69 -0.09
N VAL A 138 -1.60 -10.24 -0.08
CA VAL A 138 -1.07 -11.13 -1.12
C VAL A 138 -1.90 -12.40 -1.30
N ALA A 139 -2.47 -12.92 -0.22
CA ALA A 139 -3.32 -14.10 -0.25
C ALA A 139 -4.53 -13.92 0.68
N ALA A 140 -5.67 -14.48 0.27
CA ALA A 140 -6.87 -14.54 1.08
C ALA A 140 -6.86 -15.70 2.07
N ASP A 141 -7.23 -15.40 3.31
CA ASP A 141 -7.46 -16.36 4.39
C ASP A 141 -8.55 -15.81 5.34
N PRO A 142 -8.98 -16.55 6.40
CA PRO A 142 -10.03 -16.07 7.32
C PRO A 142 -9.71 -14.75 8.06
N HIS A 143 -8.47 -14.27 8.00
CA HIS A 143 -7.92 -13.13 8.72
C HIS A 143 -7.17 -12.12 7.84
N ALA A 144 -7.17 -12.32 6.51
CA ALA A 144 -6.53 -11.47 5.52
C ALA A 144 -7.33 -11.39 4.19
N HIS A 145 -7.11 -10.34 3.41
CA HIS A 145 -7.75 -10.11 2.11
C HIS A 145 -9.29 -10.08 2.16
N ASN A 146 -9.85 -9.24 3.03
CA ASN A 146 -11.29 -9.14 3.26
C ASN A 146 -11.67 -7.71 3.71
N VAL A 147 -12.96 -7.45 3.85
CA VAL A 147 -13.44 -6.32 4.65
C VAL A 147 -13.66 -6.81 6.06
N PHE A 148 -13.07 -6.13 7.03
CA PHE A 148 -13.16 -6.50 8.43
C PHE A 148 -13.92 -5.43 9.23
N ILE A 149 -14.63 -5.88 10.25
CA ILE A 149 -15.18 -5.03 11.31
C ILE A 149 -14.41 -5.29 12.60
N VAL A 150 -14.09 -4.21 13.33
CA VAL A 150 -13.69 -4.22 14.73
C VAL A 150 -14.82 -3.57 15.50
N ASN A 151 -15.43 -4.31 16.43
CA ASN A 151 -16.59 -3.87 17.21
C ASN A 151 -16.46 -4.37 18.65
N ASN A 152 -15.50 -3.78 19.37
CA ASN A 152 -15.12 -4.15 20.74
C ASN A 152 -14.71 -5.62 20.93
N GLN A 153 -14.29 -6.28 19.85
CA GLN A 153 -13.85 -7.67 19.80
C GLN A 153 -12.77 -7.83 18.72
N PRO A 154 -11.99 -8.94 18.71
CA PRO A 154 -11.10 -9.26 17.60
C PRO A 154 -11.81 -9.12 16.25
N ARG A 155 -11.08 -8.59 15.26
CA ARG A 155 -11.58 -8.40 13.89
C ARG A 155 -12.39 -9.59 13.36
N LEU A 156 -13.50 -9.29 12.68
CA LEU A 156 -14.35 -10.27 12.00
C LEU A 156 -14.44 -9.95 10.51
N ALA A 157 -14.23 -10.94 9.65
CA ALA A 157 -14.43 -10.82 8.21
C ALA A 157 -15.92 -10.70 7.87
N ILE A 158 -16.30 -9.74 7.03
CA ILE A 158 -17.70 -9.45 6.68
C ILE A 158 -17.98 -9.44 5.18
N ALA A 159 -16.97 -9.50 4.31
CA ALA A 159 -17.21 -9.56 2.87
C ALA A 159 -17.82 -10.90 2.48
N LYS A 160 -18.87 -10.87 1.65
CA LYS A 160 -19.52 -12.07 1.10
C LYS A 160 -18.70 -12.73 -0.01
N GLN A 161 -17.87 -11.94 -0.68
CA GLN A 161 -17.02 -12.36 -1.80
C GLN A 161 -15.70 -11.60 -1.70
N THR A 162 -14.62 -12.28 -2.04
CA THR A 162 -13.27 -11.72 -2.13
C THR A 162 -12.58 -12.27 -3.38
N THR A 163 -11.50 -11.64 -3.81
CA THR A 163 -10.58 -12.28 -4.76
C THR A 163 -9.58 -13.15 -4.00
N LYS A 164 -8.60 -13.72 -4.71
CA LYS A 164 -7.60 -14.62 -4.10
C LYS A 164 -6.46 -13.88 -3.40
N GLY A 165 -6.30 -12.58 -3.63
CA GLY A 165 -5.11 -11.84 -3.26
C GLY A 165 -4.74 -10.73 -4.24
N ILE A 166 -3.67 -10.01 -3.93
CA ILE A 166 -3.07 -8.96 -4.76
C ILE A 166 -1.60 -9.31 -5.05
N THR A 167 -1.17 -9.11 -6.28
CA THR A 167 0.25 -9.12 -6.62
C THR A 167 0.77 -7.69 -6.50
N TRP A 168 1.56 -7.42 -5.47
CA TRP A 168 2.19 -6.11 -5.30
C TRP A 168 3.42 -5.98 -6.19
N GLY A 169 3.56 -4.82 -6.84
CA GLY A 169 4.83 -4.39 -7.44
C GLY A 169 5.82 -3.93 -6.37
N LEU A 170 7.11 -3.91 -6.70
CA LEU A 170 8.14 -3.31 -5.87
C LEU A 170 8.44 -1.91 -6.38
N SER A 171 8.11 -0.90 -5.57
CA SER A 171 8.42 0.52 -5.84
C SER A 171 7.88 1.03 -7.19
N GLN A 172 6.72 0.51 -7.61
CA GLN A 172 6.03 0.88 -8.85
C GLN A 172 4.59 1.31 -8.54
N TRP A 173 4.15 2.41 -9.16
CA TRP A 173 2.78 2.90 -9.15
C TRP A 173 1.92 2.17 -10.19
#